data_AF-A0A255ULZ3-F1
#
_entry.id   AF-A0A255ULZ3-F1
#
_cell.length_a   1.000
_cell.length_b   1.000
_cell.length_c   1.000
_cell.angle_alpha   90.00
_cell.angle_beta   90.00
_cell.angle_gamma   90.00
#
_symmetry.space_group_name_H-M   'P 1'
#
loop_
_entity.id
_entity.type
_entity.pdbx_description
1 polymer ?
#
loop_
_entity_poly.entity_id
_entity_poly.type
_entity_poly.pdbx_seq_one_letter_code
_entity_poly.pdbx_strand_id
1 'polypeptide(L)' 'METNKTILQMKYGRIVKAFAKEAGISLDEALDKFYNSNTFILMDEGIADMQAMSDIYLTDELLIEYGYKKQPGTEKTVA' A
#
# COMPACT_ATOMS: atom_id res chain seq x y z
N MET A 1 -15.88 11.20 -10.93
CA MET A 1 -15.13 12.37 -10.42
C MET A 1 -13.67 12.07 -10.66
N GLU A 2 -12.95 12.88 -11.45
CA GLU A 2 -11.51 12.68 -11.62
C GLU A 2 -10.79 13.08 -10.33
N THR A 3 -10.10 12.13 -9.71
CA THR A 3 -9.19 12.43 -8.59
C THR A 3 -8.11 13.37 -9.11
N ASN A 4 -7.97 14.55 -8.49
CA ASN A 4 -6.93 15.50 -8.88
C ASN A 4 -5.56 14.82 -8.77
N LYS A 5 -4.84 14.71 -9.90
CA LYS A 5 -3.56 14.00 -10.00
C LYS A 5 -2.56 14.47 -8.94
N THR A 6 -2.55 15.74 -8.57
CA THR A 6 -1.68 16.27 -7.50
C THR A 6 -2.00 15.66 -6.13
N ILE A 7 -3.29 15.48 -5.81
CA ILE A 7 -3.73 14.89 -4.54
C ILE A 7 -3.33 13.41 -4.47
N LEU A 8 -3.44 12.70 -5.60
CA LEU A 8 -3.05 11.30 -5.70
C LEU A 8 -1.53 11.11 -5.51
N GLN A 9 -0.72 11.97 -6.13
CA GLN A 9 0.74 11.95 -5.97
C GLN A 9 1.17 12.24 -4.52
N MET A 10 0.52 13.20 -3.84
CA MET A 10 0.78 13.45 -2.42
C MET A 10 0.42 12.24 -1.54
N LYS A 11 -0.65 11.52 -1.90
CA LYS A 11 -1.07 10.31 -1.19
C LYS A 11 -0.03 9.19 -1.35
N TYR A 12 0.47 8.96 -2.56
CA TYR A 12 1.55 8.00 -2.78
C TYR A 12 2.77 8.29 -1.91
N GLY A 13 3.20 9.56 -1.83
CA GLY A 13 4.32 9.95 -0.97
C GLY A 13 4.09 9.63 0.51
N ARG A 14 2.86 9.77 1.02
CA ARG A 14 2.53 9.41 2.41
C ARG A 14 2.56 7.91 2.64
N ILE A 15 2.02 7.12 1.71
CA ILE A 15 2.01 5.66 1.78
C ILE A 15 3.43 5.10 1.73
N VAL A 16 4.26 5.54 0.78
CA VAL A 16 5.67 5.10 0.67
C VAL A 16 6.45 5.40 1.95
N LYS A 17 6.26 6.60 2.53
CA LYS A 17 6.92 6.98 3.78
C LYS A 17 6.48 6.11 4.97
N ALA A 18 5.18 5.80 5.06
CA ALA A 18 4.66 4.93 6.11
C ALA A 18 5.15 3.49 5.93
N PHE A 19 5.12 2.97 4.70
CA PHE A 19 5.60 1.64 4.34
C PHE A 19 7.10 1.46 4.68
N ALA A 20 7.96 2.41 4.30
CA ALA A 20 9.39 2.37 4.64
C ALA A 20 9.61 2.27 6.15
N LYS A 21 8.86 3.08 6.92
CA LYS A 21 8.95 3.11 8.38
C LYS A 21 8.50 1.79 9.01
N GLU A 22 7.38 1.23 8.57
CA GLU A 22 6.81 0.01 9.15
C GLU A 22 7.56 -1.27 8.75
N ALA A 23 8.05 -1.33 7.51
CA ALA A 23 8.87 -2.45 7.03
C ALA A 23 10.34 -2.38 7.51
N GLY A 24 10.79 -1.23 8.02
CA GLY A 24 12.17 -1.04 8.45
C GLY A 24 13.19 -1.00 7.30
N ILE A 25 12.77 -0.54 6.13
CA ILE A 25 13.57 -0.48 4.90
C ILE A 25 13.90 0.97 4.51
N SER A 26 14.84 1.12 3.57
CA SER A 26 15.18 2.45 3.04
C SER A 26 14.02 3.06 2.23
N LEU A 27 13.98 4.40 2.12
CA LEU A 27 12.97 5.08 1.32
C LEU A 27 13.06 4.69 -0.16
N ASP A 28 14.28 4.52 -0.69
CA ASP A 28 14.51 4.11 -2.07
C ASP A 28 13.99 2.68 -2.32
N GLU A 29 14.24 1.76 -1.39
CA GLU A 29 13.70 0.40 -1.48
C GLU A 29 12.18 0.37 -1.36
N ALA A 30 11.60 1.18 -0.47
CA ALA A 30 10.16 1.32 -0.34
C ALA A 30 9.52 1.88 -1.62
N LEU A 31 10.19 2.83 -2.29
CA LEU A 31 9.72 3.43 -3.53
C LEU A 31 9.72 2.42 -4.68
N ASP A 32 10.79 1.64 -4.82
CA ASP A 32 10.91 0.58 -5.81
C ASP A 32 9.83 -0.49 -5.60
N LYS A 33 9.67 -0.96 -4.37
CA LYS A 33 8.60 -1.92 -4.02
C LYS A 33 7.20 -1.35 -4.27
N PHE A 34 6.98 -0.07 -3.96
CA PHE A 34 5.68 0.56 -4.16
C PHE A 34 5.27 0.56 -5.63
N TYR A 35 6.12 1.03 -6.54
CA TYR A 35 5.78 1.07 -7.97
C TYR A 35 5.67 -0.30 -8.64
N ASN A 36 6.29 -1.33 -8.05
CA ASN A 36 6.17 -2.71 -8.51
C ASN A 36 5.05 -3.50 -7.78
N SER A 37 4.23 -2.84 -6.96
CA SER A 37 3.16 -3.50 -6.19
C SER A 37 1.83 -3.60 -6.93
N ASN A 38 1.07 -4.64 -6.65
CA ASN A 38 -0.33 -4.76 -7.02
C ASN A 38 -1.16 -3.64 -6.37
N THR A 39 -0.83 -3.26 -5.14
CA THR A 39 -1.49 -2.15 -4.45
C THR A 39 -1.41 -0.84 -5.26
N PHE A 40 -0.24 -0.52 -5.84
CA PHE A 40 -0.08 0.64 -6.71
C PHE A 40 -0.91 0.53 -8.00
N ILE A 41 -0.88 -0.62 -8.67
CA ILE A 41 -1.66 -0.86 -9.89
C ILE A 41 -3.15 -0.62 -9.64
N LEU A 42 -3.70 -1.20 -8.56
CA LEU A 42 -5.11 -1.03 -8.19
C LEU A 42 -5.44 0.43 -7.87
N MET A 43 -4.52 1.16 -7.21
CA MET A 43 -4.70 2.58 -6.95
C MET A 43 -4.62 3.44 -8.22
N ASP A 44 -3.70 3.16 -9.14
CA ASP A 44 -3.51 3.93 -10.37
C ASP A 44 -4.67 3.73 -11.35
N GLU A 45 -5.12 2.48 -11.51
CA GLU A 45 -6.30 2.13 -12.32
C GLU A 45 -7.63 2.50 -11.66
N GLY A 46 -7.62 2.89 -10.38
CA GLY A 46 -8.81 3.26 -9.62
C GLY A 46 -9.75 2.08 -9.35
N ILE A 47 -9.23 0.86 -9.34
CA ILE A 47 -10.00 -0.36 -9.13
C ILE A 47 -10.41 -0.48 -7.67
N ALA A 48 -11.63 -0.99 -7.44
CA ALA A 48 -12.18 -1.27 -6.11
C ALA A 48 -12.20 -0.06 -5.16
N ASP A 49 -12.27 1.15 -5.70
CA ASP A 49 -12.22 2.41 -4.94
C ASP A 49 -10.97 2.51 -4.03
N MET A 50 -9.85 1.89 -4.41
CA MET A 50 -8.60 1.91 -3.65
C MET A 50 -8.09 3.34 -3.41
N GLN A 51 -8.37 4.26 -4.33
CA GLN A 51 -8.06 5.69 -4.15
C GLN A 51 -8.80 6.33 -2.98
N ALA A 52 -9.97 5.84 -2.60
CA ALA A 52 -10.77 6.33 -1.47
C ALA A 52 -10.37 5.72 -0.13
N MET A 53 -9.65 4.59 -0.13
CA MET A 53 -9.21 3.92 1.09
C MET A 53 -8.20 4.76 1.89
N SER A 54 -8.08 4.50 3.19
CA SER A 54 -7.16 5.25 4.04
C SER A 54 -5.68 4.96 3.72
N ASP A 55 -4.79 5.92 3.99
CA ASP A 55 -3.34 5.72 3.81
C ASP A 55 -2.82 4.55 4.66
N ILE A 56 -3.39 4.34 5.86
CA ILE A 56 -3.04 3.23 6.75
C ILE A 56 -3.41 1.89 6.12
N TYR A 57 -4.64 1.78 5.59
CA TYR A 57 -5.09 0.55 4.94
C TYR A 57 -4.21 0.18 3.75
N LEU A 58 -3.89 1.16 2.89
CA LEU A 58 -3.05 0.93 1.71
C LEU A 58 -1.60 0.58 2.08
N THR A 59 -1.10 1.15 3.19
CA THR A 59 0.20 0.77 3.75
C THR A 59 0.18 -0.67 4.25
N ASP A 60 -0.90 -1.08 4.93
CA ASP A 60 -1.08 -2.45 5.39
C ASP A 60 -1.15 -3.46 4.24
N GLU A 61 -1.85 -3.14 3.15
CA GLU A 61 -1.89 -3.99 1.95
C GLU A 61 -0.48 -4.19 1.36
N LEU A 62 0.35 -3.14 1.29
CA LEU A 62 1.75 -3.25 0.87
C LEU A 62 2.59 -4.11 1.82
N LEU A 63 2.42 -3.93 3.14
CA LEU A 63 3.11 -4.73 4.14
C LEU A 63 2.71 -6.20 4.04
N ILE A 64 1.45 -6.48 3.76
CA ILE A 64 0.93 -7.83 3.53
C ILE A 64 1.50 -8.41 2.24
N GLU A 65 1.45 -7.67 1.14
CA GLU A 65 1.90 -8.07 -0.19
C GLU A 65 3.37 -8.52 -0.18
N TYR A 66 4.22 -7.80 0.56
CA TYR A 66 5.64 -8.12 0.70
C TYR A 66 5.98 -8.96 1.95
N GLY A 67 4.98 -9.41 2.71
CA GLY A 67 5.17 -10.33 3.85
C GLY A 67 5.73 -9.71 5.13
N TYR A 68 5.75 -8.38 5.26
CA TYR A 68 6.10 -7.67 6.49
C TYR A 68 4.98 -7.71 7.54
N LYS A 69 3.73 -7.89 7.11
CA LYS A 69 2.55 -8.04 7.98
C LYS A 69 1.73 -9.25 7.54
N LYS A 70 1.13 -9.97 8.49
CA LYS A 70 0.21 -11.08 8.18
C LYS A 70 -1.21 -10.55 8.04
N GLN A 71 -1.98 -11.10 7.10
CA GLN A 71 -3.42 -10.84 7.03
C GLN A 71 -4.12 -11.37 8.29
N PRO A 72 -4.90 -10.54 9.00
CA PRO A 72 -5.73 -11.01 10.09
C PRO A 72 -6.76 -12.01 9.54
N GLY A 73 -6.73 -13.25 10.04
CA GLY A 73 -7.64 -14.35 9.63
C GLY A 73 -6.99 -15.49 8.83
N THR A 74 -5.67 -15.49 8.61
CA THR A 74 -4.96 -16.59 7.90
C THR A 74 -4.45 -17.70 8.83
N GLU A 75 -4.65 -17.59 10.15
CA GLU A 75 -4.55 -18.71 11.06
C GLU A 75 -5.71 -19.67 10.78
N LYS A 76 -5.51 -20.60 9.85
CA LYS A 76 -6.36 -21.80 9.79
C LYS A 76 -6.26 -22.46 11.15
N THR A 77 -7.34 -22.45 11.91
CA THR A 77 -7.59 -23.43 12.97
C THR A 77 -7.38 -24.81 12.34
N VAL A 78 -6.23 -25.42 12.60
CA VAL A 78 -6.03 -26.84 12.37
C VAL A 78 -6.85 -27.55 13.44
N ALA A 79 -8.05 -27.96 13.06
CA ALA A 79 -8.85 -28.94 13.80
C ALA A 79 -8.52 -30.33 13.27
#